data_AF-W7DQC8-F1
#
_entry.id   AF-W7DQC8-F1
#
_cell.length_a   1.000
_cell.length_b   1.000
_cell.length_c   1.000
_cell.angle_alpha   90.00
_cell.angle_beta   90.00
_cell.angle_gamma   90.00
#
_symmetry.space_group_name_H-M   'P 1'
#
loop_
_entity.id
_entity.type
_entity.pdbx_description
1 polymer ?
#
loop_
_entity_poly.entity_id
_entity_poly.type
_entity_poly.pdbx_seq_one_letter_code
_entity_poly.pdbx_strand_id
1 'polypeptide(L)' 'MKKRVGILGGTFDPPHIAHLIIANEVRVALSLSEIIFLPNSIPPHKEASSTKAIETN' A
#
# COMPACT_ATOMS: atom_id res chain seq x y z
N MET A 1 18.54 3.72 -19.44
CA MET A 1 17.10 3.39 -19.52
C MET A 1 16.36 4.09 -18.39
N LYS A 2 15.10 4.52 -18.59
CA LYS A 2 14.28 5.13 -17.52
C LYS A 2 13.77 4.04 -16.56
N LYS A 3 13.82 4.31 -15.25
CA LYS A 3 13.31 3.45 -14.19
C LYS A 3 11.77 3.42 -14.25
N ARG A 4 11.16 2.23 -14.23
CA ARG A 4 9.69 2.07 -14.22
C ARG A 4 9.22 1.86 -12.78
N VAL A 5 8.45 2.81 -12.27
CA VAL A 5 8.00 2.85 -10.87
C VAL A 5 6.48 2.76 -10.83
N GLY A 6 5.94 1.90 -9.98
CA GLY A 6 4.50 1.86 -9.67
C GLY A 6 4.18 2.67 -8.42
N ILE A 7 2.95 3.18 -8.32
CA ILE A 7 2.45 3.86 -7.14
C ILE A 7 1.20 3.11 -6.65
N LEU A 8 1.20 2.68 -5.38
CA LEU A 8 0.07 2.03 -4.74
C LEU A 8 -0.51 2.98 -3.69
N GLY A 9 -1.65 3.60 -4.02
CA GLY A 9 -2.39 4.47 -3.11
C GLY A 9 -3.35 3.67 -2.21
N GLY A 10 -3.53 4.15 -0.98
CA GLY A 10 -4.46 3.52 -0.04
C GLY A 10 -4.44 4.18 1.33
N THR A 11 -5.45 3.96 2.16
CA THR A 11 -5.43 4.46 3.56
C THR A 11 -4.46 3.64 4.42
N PHE A 12 -4.27 2.36 4.11
CA PHE A 12 -3.39 1.44 4.84
C PHE A 12 -3.60 1.49 6.36
N ASP A 13 -4.84 1.30 6.81
CA ASP A 13 -5.26 1.46 8.22
C ASP A 13 -5.77 0.13 8.80
N PRO A 14 -4.86 -0.84 9.07
CA PRO A 14 -3.41 -0.75 9.00
C PRO A 14 -2.88 -1.39 7.70
N PRO A 15 -1.57 -1.30 7.42
CA PRO A 15 -0.96 -2.16 6.43
C PRO A 15 -1.13 -3.63 6.83
N HIS A 16 -1.29 -4.52 5.86
CA HIS A 16 -1.42 -5.96 6.10
C HIS A 16 -0.95 -6.75 4.86
N ILE A 17 -0.85 -8.08 4.98
CA ILE A 17 -0.21 -8.93 3.97
C ILE A 17 -0.79 -8.77 2.56
N ALA A 18 -2.11 -8.62 2.43
CA ALA A 18 -2.71 -8.45 1.10
C ALA A 18 -2.22 -7.19 0.36
N HIS A 19 -1.94 -6.08 1.06
CA HIS A 19 -1.35 -4.90 0.44
C HIS A 19 0.05 -5.18 -0.13
N LEU A 20 0.83 -5.99 0.58
CA LEU A 20 2.18 -6.40 0.16
C LEU A 20 2.13 -7.37 -1.02
N ILE A 21 1.20 -8.31 -1.01
CA ILE A 21 0.98 -9.25 -2.13
C ILE A 21 0.62 -8.47 -3.39
N ILE A 22 -0.35 -7.55 -3.31
CA ILE A 22 -0.76 -6.72 -4.46
C ILE A 22 0.43 -5.93 -5.02
N ALA A 23 1.20 -5.27 -4.15
CA ALA A 23 2.38 -4.53 -4.57
C ALA A 23 3.42 -5.43 -5.27
N ASN A 24 3.69 -6.62 -4.72
CA ASN A 24 4.67 -7.54 -5.29
C ASN A 24 4.22 -8.13 -6.63
N GLU A 25 2.96 -8.57 -6.72
CA GLU A 25 2.40 -9.13 -7.96
C GLU A 25 2.46 -8.11 -9.10
N VAL A 26 2.05 -6.86 -8.84
CA VAL A 26 2.11 -5.78 -9.84
C VAL A 26 3.55 -5.47 -10.24
N ARG A 27 4.48 -5.43 -9.27
CA ARG A 27 5.90 -5.19 -9.55
C ARG A 27 6.48 -6.25 -10.47
N VAL A 28 6.18 -7.52 -10.22
CA VAL A 28 6.68 -8.66 -11.02
C VAL A 28 6.00 -8.69 -12.40
N ALA A 29 4.68 -8.64 -12.45
CA ALA A 29 3.90 -8.74 -13.68
C ALA A 29 4.25 -7.65 -14.70
N LEU A 30 4.57 -6.44 -14.23
CA LEU A 30 4.92 -5.30 -15.08
C LEU A 30 6.43 -5.05 -15.17
N SER A 31 7.25 -5.90 -14.53
CA SER A 31 8.71 -5.76 -14.47
C SER A 31 9.14 -4.34 -14.04
N LEU A 32 8.49 -3.85 -12.97
CA LEU A 32 8.79 -2.57 -12.33
C LEU A 32 10.02 -2.71 -11.44
N SER A 33 10.79 -1.64 -11.34
CA SER A 33 11.94 -1.62 -10.43
C SER A 33 11.52 -1.51 -8.97
N GLU A 34 10.40 -0.82 -8.69
CA GLU A 34 9.89 -0.61 -7.33
C GLU A 34 8.40 -0.21 -7.36
N ILE A 35 7.77 -0.34 -6.19
CA ILE A 35 6.45 0.21 -5.89
C ILE A 35 6.61 1.22 -4.75
N ILE A 36 6.07 2.41 -4.93
CA ILE A 36 5.96 3.44 -3.90
C ILE A 36 4.57 3.35 -3.29
N PHE A 37 4.49 3.16 -1.97
CA PHE A 37 3.23 3.25 -1.23
C PHE A 37 2.90 4.72 -0.96
N LEU A 38 1.72 5.16 -1.36
CA LEU A 38 1.23 6.53 -1.15
C LEU A 38 0.04 6.50 -0.18
N PRO A 39 0.26 6.66 1.13
CA PRO A 39 -0.84 6.71 2.08
C PRO A 39 -1.73 7.92 1.81
N ASN A 40 -3.04 7.71 1.82
CA ASN A 40 -4.01 8.79 1.70
C ASN A 40 -3.89 9.74 2.90
N SER A 41 -3.97 11.04 2.64
CA SER A 41 -4.07 12.02 3.72
C SER A 41 -5.39 11.81 4.48
N ILE A 42 -5.30 11.69 5.80
CA ILE A 42 -6.48 11.69 6.67
C ILE A 42 -6.90 13.15 6.85
N PRO A 43 -8.10 13.57 6.41
CA PRO A 43 -8.58 14.92 6.63
C PRO A 43 -8.57 15.25 8.12
N PRO A 44 -8.14 16.45 8.55
CA PRO A 44 -7.96 16.78 9.97
C PRO A 44 -9.25 16.71 10.80
N HIS A 45 -10.42 16.66 10.15
CA HIS A 45 -11.73 16.53 10.78
C HIS A 45 -12.22 15.08 10.91
N LYS A 46 -11.45 14.08 10.44
CA LYS A 46 -11.74 12.67 10.64
C LYS A 46 -10.75 12.11 11.64
N GLU A 47 -11.24 11.42 12.68
CA GLU A 47 -10.33 10.67 13.55
C GLU A 47 -9.59 9.61 12.73
N ALA A 48 -8.29 9.46 13.00
CA ALA A 48 -7.49 8.38 12.45
C ALA A 48 -8.01 7.06 13.04
N SER A 49 -8.90 6.41 12.30
CA SER A 49 -9.53 5.16 12.73
C SER A 49 -8.56 4.01 12.55
N SER A 50 -7.64 3.80 13.52
CA SER A 50 -6.74 2.64 13.57
C SER A 50 -7.52 1.33 13.68
N THR A 51 -8.15 0.89 12.61
CA THR A 51 -8.68 -0.45 12.50
C THR A 51 -7.44 -1.33 12.49
N LYS A 52 -7.36 -2.33 13.37
CA LYS A 52 -6.26 -3.29 13.32
C LYS A 52 -6.69 -4.45 12.44
N ALA A 53 -5.89 -4.80 11.44
CA ALA A 53 -6.04 -6.07 10.75
C ALA A 53 -5.80 -7.15 11.81
N ILE A 54 -6.85 -7.93 12.09
CA ILE A 54 -6.82 -8.98 13.10
C ILE A 54 -5.84 -10.05 12.59
N GLU A 55 -4.68 -10.17 13.24
CA GLU A 55 -3.87 -11.40 13.19
C GLU A 55 -4.57 -12.43 14.10
N THR A 56 -5.32 -13.35 13.51
CA THR A 56 -5.74 -14.56 14.21
C THR A 56 -4.54 -15.51 14.28
N ASN A 57 -4.13 -15.76 15.51
CA ASN A 57 -3.06 -16.67 15.96
C ASN A 57 -3.25 -18.11 15.46
#